data_AF-A0A7W4V0E9-F1
#
_entry.id   AF-A0A7W4V0E9-F1
#
_cell.length_a   1.000
_cell.length_b   1.000
_cell.length_c   1.000
_cell.angle_alpha   90.00
_cell.angle_beta   90.00
_cell.angle_gamma   90.00
#
_symmetry.space_group_name_H-M   'P 1'
#
loop_
_entity.id
_entity.type
_entity.pdbx_description
1 polymer ?
#
loop_
_entity_poly.entity_id
_entity_poly.type
_entity_poly.pdbx_seq_one_letter_code
_entity_poly.pdbx_strand_id
1 'polypeptide(L)' 'MPAALHKEIARVEESMISDGLAAATPRWTLTFLEGRPIAELETGIIVTLDADGQAVVHHDVDDEFA' A
#
# COMPACT_ATOMS: atom_id res chain seq x y z
N MET A 1 -5.13 -12.34 2.38
CA MET A 1 -5.13 -10.88 2.67
C MET A 1 -6.56 -10.42 2.91
N PRO A 2 -6.84 -9.54 3.90
CA PRO A 2 -8.19 -9.01 4.13
C PRO A 2 -8.77 -8.27 2.93
N ALA A 3 -10.10 -8.30 2.77
CA ALA A 3 -10.78 -7.74 1.61
C ALA A 3 -10.66 -6.21 1.50
N ALA A 4 -10.71 -5.50 2.64
CA ALA A 4 -10.52 -4.05 2.68
C ALA A 4 -9.13 -3.65 2.15
N LEU A 5 -8.09 -4.36 2.60
CA LEU A 5 -6.71 -4.12 2.16
C LEU A 5 -6.53 -4.39 0.66
N HIS A 6 -7.08 -5.50 0.16
CA HIS A 6 -7.03 -5.84 -1.25
C HIS A 6 -7.74 -4.78 -2.11
N LYS A 7 -8.93 -4.37 -1.70
CA LYS A 7 -9.70 -3.34 -2.43
C LYS A 7 -8.91 -2.03 -2.53
N GLU A 8 -8.22 -1.64 -1.47
CA GLU A 8 -7.46 -0.40 -1.45
C GLU A 8 -6.17 -0.50 -2.28
N ILE A 9 -5.48 -1.65 -2.26
CA ILE A 9 -4.36 -1.94 -3.17
C ILE A 9 -4.79 -1.77 -4.64
N ALA A 10 -5.92 -2.36 -5.03
CA ALA A 10 -6.43 -2.25 -6.40
C ALA A 10 -6.77 -0.78 -6.77
N ARG A 11 -7.27 0.01 -5.82
CA ARG A 11 -7.55 1.44 -6.01
C ARG A 11 -6.26 2.23 -6.23
N VAL A 12 -5.21 1.93 -5.47
CA VAL A 12 -3.89 2.54 -5.64
C VAL A 12 -3.32 2.20 -7.02
N GLU A 13 -3.38 0.94 -7.44
CA GLU A 13 -2.92 0.51 -8.76
C GLU A 13 -3.68 1.21 -9.91
N GLU A 14 -5.00 1.37 -9.79
CA GLU A 14 -5.81 2.08 -10.78
C GLU A 14 -5.41 3.56 -10.93
N SER A 15 -5.03 4.21 -9.83
CA SER A 15 -4.54 5.59 -9.85
C SER A 15 -3.21 5.74 -10.60
N MET A 16 -2.31 4.76 -10.46
CA MET A 16 -1.00 4.76 -11.14
C MET A 16 -1.10 4.58 -12.65
N ILE A 17 -2.05 3.76 -13.09
CA ILE A 17 -2.36 3.60 -14.52
C ILE A 17 -2.83 4.93 -15.09
N SER A 18 -3.67 5.65 -14.34
CA SER A 18 -4.22 6.94 -14.75
C SER A 18 -3.15 8.03 -14.89
N ASP A 19 -2.10 7.98 -14.07
CA ASP A 19 -0.98 8.93 -14.09
C ASP A 19 0.09 8.61 -15.17
N GLY A 20 -0.14 7.59 -16.00
CA GLY A 20 0.80 7.17 -17.05
C GLY A 20 2.06 6.51 -16.52
N LEU A 21 2.10 6.15 -15.23
CA LEU A 21 3.20 5.45 -14.56
C LEU A 21 3.25 3.94 -14.90
N ALA A 22 2.53 3.51 -15.93
CA ALA A 22 2.31 2.11 -16.33
C ALA A 22 3.58 1.39 -16.86
N ALA A 23 4.78 1.93 -16.64
CA ALA A 23 6.03 1.39 -17.19
C ALA A 23 6.49 0.09 -16.53
N ALA A 24 5.95 -0.29 -15.36
CA ALA A 24 6.24 -1.57 -14.70
C ALA A 24 5.03 -2.10 -13.91
N THR A 25 4.89 -3.42 -13.81
CA THR A 25 3.92 -4.06 -12.90
C THR A 25 4.25 -3.66 -11.46
N PRO A 26 3.31 -3.07 -10.70
CA PRO A 26 3.57 -2.62 -9.33
C PRO A 26 3.98 -3.79 -8.43
N ARG A 27 4.99 -3.58 -7.59
CA ARG A 27 5.54 -4.61 -6.70
C ARG A 27 5.21 -4.30 -5.25
N TRP A 28 4.33 -5.11 -4.68
CA TRP A 28 3.93 -5.02 -3.28
C TRP A 28 4.71 -6.02 -2.41
N THR A 29 5.19 -5.53 -1.27
CA THR A 29 5.66 -6.34 -0.15
C THR A 29 4.55 -6.44 0.89
N LEU A 30 4.19 -7.67 1.27
CA LEU A 30 3.19 -7.93 2.31
C LEU A 30 3.87 -8.44 3.58
N THR A 31 3.80 -7.64 4.63
CA THR A 31 4.34 -7.97 5.96
C THR A 31 3.20 -8.13 6.96
N PHE A 32 3.35 -9.04 7.92
CA PHE A 32 2.43 -9.19 9.05
C PHE A 32 3.15 -8.82 10.34
N LEU A 33 2.75 -7.72 10.98
CA LEU A 33 3.28 -7.28 12.26
C LEU A 33 2.21 -7.43 13.33
N GLU A 34 2.48 -8.24 14.35
CA GLU A 34 1.52 -8.51 15.45
C GLU A 34 0.14 -8.99 14.93
N GLY A 35 0.13 -9.75 13.83
CA GLY A 35 -1.09 -10.22 13.17
C GLY A 35 -1.80 -9.19 12.29
N ARG A 36 -1.28 -7.97 12.19
CA ARG A 36 -1.82 -6.90 11.32
C ARG A 36 -1.09 -6.89 9.98
N PRO A 37 -1.81 -6.89 8.85
CA PRO A 37 -1.19 -6.82 7.54
C PRO A 37 -0.77 -5.40 7.19
N ILE A 38 0.42 -5.28 6.58
CA ILE A 38 0.99 -4.05 6.04
C ILE A 38 1.41 -4.36 4.62
N ALA A 39 0.83 -3.65 3.65
CA ALA A 39 1.20 -3.76 2.25
C ALA A 39 1.97 -2.51 1.86
N GLU A 40 3.20 -2.68 1.42
CA GLU A 40 4.08 -1.59 1.00
C GLU A 40 4.40 -1.75 -0.48
N LEU A 41 4.21 -0.68 -1.23
CA LEU A 41 4.58 -0.60 -2.64
C LEU A 41 6.01 -0.07 -2.76
N GLU A 42 6.74 -0.50 -3.79
CA GLU A 42 8.11 -0.05 -4.07
C GLU A 42 8.30 1.47 -4.21
N THR A 43 7.22 2.24 -4.33
CA THR A 43 7.21 3.71 -4.35
C THR A 43 7.11 4.37 -2.97
N GLY A 44 7.07 3.57 -1.90
CA GLY A 44 6.87 4.03 -0.51
C GLY A 44 5.40 4.18 -0.10
N ILE A 45 4.44 3.83 -0.96
CA ILE A 45 3.01 3.84 -0.58
C ILE A 45 2.73 2.65 0.33
N ILE A 46 2.15 2.91 1.49
CA ILE A 46 1.80 1.91 2.49
C ILE A 46 0.29 1.87 2.65
N VAL A 47 -0.29 0.67 2.58
CA VAL A 47 -1.68 0.40 2.89
C VAL A 47 -1.74 -0.47 4.16
N THR A 48 -2.48 -0.01 5.16
CA THR A 48 -2.71 -0.72 6.43
C THR A 48 -4.20 -0.83 6.74
N LEU A 49 -4.55 -1.49 7.84
CA LEU A 49 -5.90 -1.46 8.40
C LEU A 49 -5.89 -0.70 9.73
N ASP A 50 -6.87 0.18 9.92
CA ASP A 50 -7.12 0.82 11.22
C ASP A 50 -7.80 -0.13 12.23
N ALA A 51 -8.12 0.40 13.41
CA ALA A 51 -8.77 -0.36 14.48
C ALA A 51 -10.19 -0.86 14.11
N ASP A 52 -10.85 -0.19 13.17
CA ASP A 52 -12.17 -0.54 12.65
C ASP A 52 -12.09 -1.48 11.42
N GLY A 53 -10.86 -1.89 11.05
CA GLY A 53 -10.59 -2.75 9.90
C GLY A 53 -10.77 -2.04 8.55
N GLN A 54 -10.79 -0.71 8.53
CA GLN A 54 -10.83 0.08 7.30
C GLN A 54 -9.41 0.26 6.76
N ALA A 55 -9.29 0.24 5.43
CA ALA A 55 -7.99 0.46 4.80
C ALA A 55 -7.59 1.93 4.88
N VAL A 56 -6.34 2.19 5.25
CA VAL A 56 -5.76 3.52 5.31
C VAL A 56 -4.48 3.53 4.47
N VAL A 57 -4.35 4.56 3.63
CA VAL A 57 -3.20 4.76 2.75
C VAL A 57 -2.33 5.88 3.30
N HIS A 58 -1.03 5.62 3.37
CA HIS A 58 -0.01 6.58 3.75
C HIS A 58 1.13 6.54 2.72
N HIS A 59 1.85 7.64 2.58
CA HIS A 59 3.07 7.68 1.76
C HIS A 59 4.23 7.96 2.68
N ASP A 60 5.11 6.97 2.83
CA ASP A 60 6.33 7.11 3.62
C ASP A 60 7.47 7.43 2.65
N VAL A 61 7.75 8.72 2.49
CA VAL A 61 8.90 9.23 1.72
C VAL A 61 10.03 9.70 2.62
N ASP A 62 9.88 9.59 3.94
CA ASP A 62 10.82 10.14 4.90
C ASP A 62 11.11 9.12 6.00
N ASP A 63 12.18 8.36 5.80
CA ASP A 63 13.15 8.11 6.88
C ASP A 63 14.53 7.83 6.24
N GLU A 64 15.04 8.81 5.49
CA GLU A 64 16.49 8.99 5.40
C GLU A 64 16.97 9.33 6.81
N PHE A 65 17.55 8.34 7.51
CA PHE A 65 18.23 8.55 8.78
C PHE A 65 19.17 9.77 8.70
N ALA A 66 18.76 10.88 9.33
CA ALA A 66 19.58 12.07 9.54
C ALA A 66 20.54 11.91 10.73
#